data_AF-A0AA38LSK7-F1
#
_entry.id   AF-A0AA38LSK7-F1
#
_cell.length_a   1.000
_cell.length_b   1.000
_cell.length_c   1.000
_cell.angle_alpha   90.00
_cell.angle_beta   90.00
_cell.angle_gamma   90.00
#
_symmetry.space_group_name_H-M   'P 1'
#
loop_
_entity.id
_entity.type
_entity.pdbx_description
1 polymer ?
#
loop_
_entity_poly.entity_id
_entity_poly.type
_entity_poly.pdbx_seq_one_letter_code
_entity_poly.pdbx_strand_id
1 'polypeptide(L)'
;SVWIMGLVRDRDVKAKLYRLGRWLKFTPHEKSVWLNTLEEAASCLFLIEQSDYSSMSTAMDPLVTHLARFDLLRHDEVDVRLLVIIGISEVTRITAPSLPYDDITMKEIYELIIGSFQKLWDTTNPHFNKRVKILGNMAK
;
A
#
# COMPACT_ATOMS: atom_id res chain seq x y z
N SER A 1 2.60 -21.15 23.01
CA SER A 1 2.03 -19.94 23.66
C SER A 1 1.77 -18.89 22.60
N VAL A 2 0.82 -17.97 22.85
CA VAL A 2 0.38 -16.91 21.92
C VAL A 2 1.54 -16.06 21.36
N TRP A 3 2.58 -15.85 22.17
CA TRP A 3 3.81 -15.14 21.80
C TRP A 3 4.58 -15.79 20.63
N ILE A 4 4.66 -17.12 20.58
CA ILE A 4 5.35 -17.83 19.49
C ILE A 4 4.54 -17.69 18.20
N MET A 5 3.21 -17.73 18.27
CA MET A 5 2.33 -17.54 17.11
C MET A 5 2.38 -16.11 16.56
N GLY A 6 2.48 -15.09 17.42
CA GLY A 6 2.73 -13.71 17.01
C GLY A 6 4.07 -13.57 16.28
N LEU A 7 5.15 -14.10 16.86
CA LEU A 7 6.49 -14.02 16.26
C LEU A 7 6.60 -14.79 14.92
N VAL A 8 5.87 -15.89 14.76
CA VAL A 8 5.81 -16.62 13.47
C VAL A 8 5.06 -15.78 12.43
N ARG A 9 3.90 -15.20 12.81
CA ARG A 9 3.14 -14.30 11.94
C ARG A 9 3.96 -13.11 11.47
N ASP A 10 4.70 -12.46 12.37
CA ASP A 10 5.55 -11.32 12.04
C ASP A 10 6.65 -11.70 11.05
N ARG A 11 7.27 -12.88 11.23
CA ARG A 11 8.28 -13.38 10.29
C ARG A 11 7.69 -13.65 8.91
N ASP A 12 6.49 -14.22 8.84
CA ASP A 12 5.80 -14.49 7.58
C ASP A 12 5.43 -13.18 6.86
N VAL A 13 4.94 -12.18 7.60
CA VAL A 13 4.62 -10.84 7.06
C VAL A 13 5.88 -10.15 6.54
N LYS A 14 6.99 -10.16 7.31
CA LYS A 14 8.28 -9.59 6.87
C LYS A 14 8.78 -10.22 5.59
N ALA A 15 8.81 -11.56 5.52
CA ALA A 15 9.28 -12.27 4.34
C ALA A 15 8.42 -11.95 3.10
N LYS A 16 7.09 -11.86 3.28
CA LYS A 16 6.17 -11.48 2.20
C LYS A 16 6.39 -10.06 1.72
N LEU A 17 6.45 -9.07 2.61
CA LEU A 17 6.67 -7.67 2.25
C LEU A 17 7.96 -7.49 1.45
N TYR A 18 9.05 -8.08 1.92
CA TYR A 18 10.33 -8.02 1.24
C TYR A 18 10.26 -8.62 -0.17
N ARG A 19 9.65 -9.81 -0.30
CA ARG A 19 9.47 -10.50 -1.59
C ARG A 19 8.59 -9.69 -2.54
N LEU A 20 7.45 -9.19 -2.09
CA LEU A 20 6.49 -8.43 -2.89
C LEU A 20 7.10 -7.12 -3.36
N GLY A 21 7.79 -6.39 -2.48
CA GLY A 21 8.50 -5.16 -2.85
C GLY A 21 9.60 -5.40 -3.88
N ARG A 22 10.33 -6.53 -3.79
CA ARG A 22 11.31 -6.93 -4.81
C ARG A 22 10.66 -7.29 -6.14
N TRP A 23 9.45 -7.84 -6.13
CA TRP A 23 8.67 -8.15 -7.32
C TRP A 23 8.13 -6.90 -8.02
N LEU A 24 7.64 -5.92 -7.26
CA LEU A 24 7.15 -4.63 -7.76
C LEU A 24 8.24 -3.76 -8.41
N LYS A 25 9.51 -4.12 -8.24
CA LYS A 25 10.61 -3.55 -9.04
C LYS A 25 10.40 -3.78 -10.55
N PHE A 26 9.80 -4.90 -10.92
CA PHE A 26 9.59 -5.26 -12.31
C PHE A 26 8.19 -4.85 -12.75
N THR A 27 8.01 -4.73 -14.07
CA THR A 27 6.69 -4.48 -14.65
C THR A 27 6.11 -5.80 -15.17
N PRO A 28 5.31 -6.55 -14.38
CA PRO A 28 4.60 -7.72 -14.88
C PRO A 28 3.81 -7.40 -16.16
N HIS A 29 3.88 -8.30 -17.14
CA HIS A 29 3.09 -8.19 -18.36
C HIS A 29 1.61 -8.52 -18.14
N GLU A 30 1.28 -9.25 -17.06
CA GLU A 30 -0.07 -9.70 -16.78
C GLU A 30 -0.73 -8.88 -15.67
N LYS A 31 -1.92 -8.34 -15.97
CA LYS A 31 -2.73 -7.52 -15.04
C LYS A 31 -3.09 -8.28 -13.76
N SER A 32 -3.49 -9.55 -13.86
CA SER A 32 -3.91 -10.36 -12.71
C SER A 32 -2.79 -10.47 -11.66
N VAL A 33 -1.54 -10.60 -12.13
CA VAL A 33 -0.35 -10.69 -11.29
C VAL A 33 -0.11 -9.38 -10.53
N TRP A 34 -0.30 -8.23 -11.18
CA TRP A 34 -0.23 -6.92 -10.52
C TRP A 34 -1.26 -6.79 -9.41
N LEU A 35 -2.52 -7.09 -9.71
CA LEU A 35 -3.62 -6.95 -8.76
C LEU A 35 -3.39 -7.84 -7.54
N ASN A 36 -3.07 -9.11 -7.75
CA ASN A 36 -2.81 -10.05 -6.67
C ASN A 36 -1.60 -9.61 -5.81
N THR A 37 -0.53 -9.13 -6.45
CA THR A 37 0.68 -8.66 -5.75
C THR A 37 0.37 -7.44 -4.88
N LEU A 38 -0.35 -6.47 -5.41
CA LEU A 38 -0.70 -5.24 -4.70
C LEU A 38 -1.75 -5.48 -3.60
N GLU A 39 -2.70 -6.38 -3.82
CA GLU A 39 -3.67 -6.80 -2.79
C GLU A 39 -2.99 -7.52 -1.63
N GLU A 40 -2.06 -8.43 -1.92
CA GLU A 40 -1.28 -9.12 -0.88
C GLU A 40 -0.38 -8.12 -0.12
N ALA A 41 0.26 -7.18 -0.83
CA ALA A 41 1.09 -6.14 -0.22
C ALA A 41 0.26 -5.23 0.71
N ALA A 42 -0.88 -4.73 0.25
CA ALA A 42 -1.79 -3.92 1.04
C ALA A 42 -2.33 -4.67 2.27
N SER A 43 -2.59 -5.97 2.13
CA SER A 43 -3.03 -6.81 3.26
C SER A 43 -1.93 -7.03 4.30
N CYS A 44 -0.68 -7.18 3.86
CA CYS A 44 0.46 -7.27 4.78
C CYS A 44 0.69 -5.94 5.53
N LEU A 45 0.62 -4.81 4.82
CA LEU A 45 0.78 -3.48 5.41
C LEU A 45 -0.31 -3.15 6.44
N PHE A 46 -1.56 -3.54 6.18
CA PHE A 46 -2.68 -3.34 7.11
C PHE A 46 -2.44 -3.98 8.49
N LEU A 47 -1.64 -5.04 8.57
CA LEU A 47 -1.34 -5.74 9.83
C LEU A 47 -0.24 -5.08 10.67
N ILE A 48 0.44 -4.07 10.13
CA ILE A 48 1.57 -3.41 10.79
C ILE A 48 1.05 -2.17 11.51
N GLU A 49 1.28 -2.07 12.82
CA GLU A 49 1.04 -0.82 13.54
C GLU A 49 2.23 0.12 13.45
N GLN A 50 1.99 1.41 13.64
CA GLN A 50 3.03 2.44 13.65
C GLN A 50 4.14 2.12 14.67
N SER A 51 3.79 1.53 15.82
CA SER A 51 4.75 1.10 16.85
C SER A 51 5.73 0.02 16.38
N ASP A 52 5.34 -0.77 15.38
CA ASP A 52 6.12 -1.92 14.90
C ASP A 52 7.06 -1.56 13.74
N TYR A 53 6.96 -0.33 13.22
CA TYR A 53 7.70 0.14 12.04
C TYR A 53 9.20 -0.12 12.15
N SER A 54 9.82 0.17 13.30
CA SER A 54 11.26 -0.04 13.48
C SER A 54 11.69 -1.47 13.16
N SER A 55 10.88 -2.46 13.58
CA SER A 55 11.18 -3.88 13.35
C SER A 55 10.85 -4.35 11.92
N MET A 56 9.94 -3.66 11.23
CA MET A 56 9.43 -4.00 9.90
C MET A 56 10.12 -3.24 8.77
N SER A 57 10.80 -2.13 9.08
CA SER A 57 11.33 -1.14 8.14
C SER A 57 12.15 -1.76 7.00
N THR A 58 13.12 -2.63 7.30
CA THR A 58 13.95 -3.30 6.29
C THR A 58 13.14 -4.19 5.34
N ALA A 59 12.07 -4.82 5.82
CA ALA A 59 11.20 -5.65 4.98
C ALA A 59 10.26 -4.79 4.11
N MET A 60 9.86 -3.62 4.61
CA MET A 60 9.01 -2.67 3.91
C MET A 60 9.76 -1.86 2.85
N ASP A 61 11.05 -1.58 3.04
CA ASP A 61 11.84 -0.66 2.22
C ASP A 61 11.74 -0.89 0.71
N PRO A 62 11.83 -2.14 0.19
CA PRO A 62 11.64 -2.37 -1.25
C PRO A 62 10.22 -2.03 -1.70
N LEU A 63 9.21 -2.29 -0.89
CA LEU A 63 7.81 -2.01 -1.23
C LEU A 63 7.55 -0.50 -1.26
N VAL A 64 8.00 0.21 -0.22
CA VAL A 64 7.90 1.69 -0.11
C VAL A 64 8.55 2.33 -1.34
N THR A 65 9.78 1.93 -1.66
CA THR A 65 10.54 2.48 -2.79
C THR A 65 9.80 2.33 -4.13
N HIS A 66 9.23 1.16 -4.40
CA HIS A 66 8.63 0.90 -5.72
C HIS A 66 7.18 1.36 -5.84
N LEU A 67 6.40 1.46 -4.74
CA LEU A 67 5.01 1.93 -4.79
C LEU A 67 4.89 3.37 -5.31
N ALA A 68 5.87 4.23 -5.01
CA ALA A 68 5.88 5.62 -5.44
C ALA A 68 6.37 5.84 -6.87
N ARG A 69 6.60 4.76 -7.65
CA ARG A 69 7.00 4.91 -9.04
C ARG A 69 5.87 5.48 -9.88
N PHE A 70 6.22 6.43 -10.75
CA PHE A 70 5.29 7.12 -11.61
C PHE A 70 4.46 6.20 -12.52
N ASP A 71 5.04 5.11 -13.02
CA ASP A 71 4.33 4.13 -13.86
C ASP A 71 3.25 3.36 -13.10
N LEU A 72 3.38 3.24 -11.77
CA LEU A 72 2.33 2.67 -10.90
C LEU A 72 1.29 3.70 -10.50
N LEU A 73 1.74 4.88 -10.08
CA LEU A 73 0.88 5.99 -9.69
C LEU A 73 -0.08 6.40 -10.83
N ARG A 74 0.40 6.35 -12.07
CA ARG A 74 -0.34 6.73 -13.27
C ARG A 74 -0.70 5.55 -14.19
N HIS A 75 -0.70 4.33 -13.65
CA HIS A 75 -1.05 3.13 -14.43
C HIS A 75 -2.44 3.27 -15.08
N ASP A 76 -2.65 2.82 -16.32
CA ASP A 76 -3.92 3.05 -17.04
C ASP A 76 -5.13 2.37 -16.39
N GLU A 77 -4.90 1.20 -15.79
CA GLU A 77 -5.93 0.43 -15.07
C GLU A 77 -6.30 1.07 -13.72
N VAL A 78 -7.58 1.43 -13.56
CA VAL A 78 -8.14 2.03 -12.34
C VAL A 78 -7.92 1.16 -11.10
N ASP A 79 -8.11 -0.16 -11.23
CA ASP A 79 -7.93 -1.09 -10.12
C ASP A 79 -6.50 -1.11 -9.60
N VAL A 80 -5.51 -1.09 -10.50
CA VAL A 80 -4.09 -1.05 -10.15
C VAL A 80 -3.81 0.26 -9.41
N ARG A 81 -4.24 1.40 -9.95
CA ARG A 81 -4.05 2.70 -9.28
C ARG A 81 -4.67 2.74 -7.88
N LEU A 82 -5.90 2.25 -7.72
CA LEU A 82 -6.56 2.24 -6.40
C LEU A 82 -5.83 1.35 -5.39
N LEU A 83 -5.29 0.21 -5.81
CA LEU A 83 -4.50 -0.64 -4.93
C LEU A 83 -3.14 -0.02 -4.57
N VAL A 84 -2.49 0.65 -5.52
CA VAL A 84 -1.28 1.45 -5.25
C VAL A 84 -1.57 2.53 -4.23
N ILE A 85 -2.68 3.29 -4.40
CA ILE A 85 -3.09 4.32 -3.45
C ILE A 85 -3.38 3.71 -2.07
N ILE A 86 -4.09 2.58 -1.98
CA ILE A 86 -4.31 1.86 -0.71
C ILE A 86 -2.97 1.51 -0.04
N GLY A 87 -2.04 0.93 -0.81
CA GLY A 87 -0.71 0.56 -0.31
C GLY A 87 0.05 1.78 0.22
N ILE A 88 0.05 2.87 -0.53
CA ILE A 88 0.70 4.13 -0.12
C ILE A 88 0.04 4.71 1.14
N SER A 89 -1.30 4.75 1.22
CA SER A 89 -2.01 5.22 2.41
C SER A 89 -1.69 4.38 3.66
N GLU A 90 -1.51 3.06 3.53
CA GLU A 90 -1.02 2.23 4.64
C GLU A 90 0.43 2.56 5.01
N VAL A 91 1.33 2.74 4.03
CA VAL A 91 2.70 3.16 4.33
C VAL A 91 2.70 4.48 5.09
N THR A 92 1.94 5.48 4.62
CA THR A 92 1.81 6.77 5.30
C THR A 92 1.27 6.61 6.73
N ARG A 93 0.25 5.76 6.93
CA ARG A 93 -0.28 5.46 8.28
C ARG A 93 0.81 4.86 9.19
N ILE A 94 1.62 3.94 8.67
CA ILE A 94 2.68 3.27 9.44
C ILE A 94 3.84 4.22 9.76
N THR A 95 4.24 5.08 8.82
CA THR A 95 5.44 5.92 8.98
C THR A 95 5.16 7.29 9.58
N ALA A 96 3.89 7.72 9.64
CA ALA A 96 3.49 8.96 10.29
C ALA A 96 4.14 9.09 11.69
N PRO A 97 4.47 10.31 12.15
CA PRO A 97 4.35 11.59 11.46
C PRO A 97 5.45 11.83 10.39
N SER A 98 6.36 10.88 10.18
CA SER A 98 7.44 10.99 9.19
C SER A 98 6.96 10.49 7.82
N LEU A 99 6.94 11.37 6.83
CA LEU A 99 6.61 10.97 5.47
C LEU A 99 7.76 10.15 4.86
N PRO A 100 7.45 9.07 4.11
CA PRO A 100 8.46 8.19 3.54
C PRO A 100 8.98 8.68 2.18
N TYR A 101 8.37 9.74 1.61
CA TYR A 101 8.70 10.30 0.31
C TYR A 101 8.98 11.80 0.42
N ASP A 102 9.70 12.36 -0.55
CA ASP A 102 9.95 13.80 -0.65
C ASP A 102 8.67 14.60 -0.96
N ASP A 103 8.71 15.92 -0.76
CA ASP A 103 7.55 16.81 -0.90
C ASP A 103 6.91 16.78 -2.30
N ILE A 104 7.72 16.60 -3.36
CA ILE A 104 7.21 16.57 -4.74
C ILE A 104 6.42 15.29 -4.95
N THR A 105 6.99 14.15 -4.56
CA THR A 105 6.34 12.83 -4.62
C THR A 105 5.09 12.80 -3.73
N MET A 106 5.17 13.34 -2.52
CA MET A 106 4.04 13.42 -1.60
C MET A 106 2.88 14.25 -2.15
N LYS A 107 3.18 15.38 -2.83
CA LYS A 107 2.14 16.20 -3.46
C LYS A 107 1.37 15.40 -4.51
N GLU A 108 2.05 14.68 -5.39
CA GLU A 108 1.40 13.84 -6.40
C GLU A 108 0.55 12.74 -5.75
N ILE A 109 1.07 12.10 -4.71
CA ILE A 109 0.34 11.09 -3.92
C ILE A 109 -0.94 11.68 -3.32
N TYR A 110 -0.88 12.87 -2.72
CA TYR A 110 -2.05 13.52 -2.14
C TYR A 110 -3.09 13.87 -3.20
N GLU A 111 -2.68 14.36 -4.37
CA GLU A 111 -3.58 14.63 -5.49
C GLU A 111 -4.31 13.34 -5.95
N LEU A 112 -3.60 12.21 -5.99
CA LEU A 112 -4.18 10.90 -6.32
C LEU A 112 -5.13 10.39 -5.24
N ILE A 113 -4.79 10.54 -3.96
CA ILE A 113 -5.65 10.18 -2.83
C ILE A 113 -6.95 10.99 -2.88
N ILE A 114 -6.85 12.32 -3.01
CA ILE A 114 -8.01 13.21 -3.10
C ILE A 114 -8.85 12.87 -4.35
N GLY A 115 -8.20 12.62 -5.49
CA GLY A 115 -8.85 12.17 -6.72
C GLY A 115 -9.56 10.83 -6.57
N SER A 116 -9.07 9.93 -5.72
CA SER A 116 -9.72 8.65 -5.40
C SER A 116 -11.04 8.82 -4.66
N PHE A 117 -11.32 9.99 -4.08
CA PHE A 117 -12.59 10.28 -3.42
C PHE A 117 -13.68 10.75 -4.39
N GLN A 118 -13.32 11.03 -5.65
CA GLN A 118 -14.31 11.23 -6.69
C GLN A 118 -15.19 9.98 -6.80
N LYS A 119 -16.51 10.17 -6.87
CA LYS A 119 -17.52 9.10 -6.92
C LYS A 119 -17.69 8.29 -5.62
N LEU A 120 -17.20 8.75 -4.47
CA LEU A 120 -17.56 8.15 -3.17
C LEU A 120 -19.08 8.20 -2.87
N TRP A 121 -19.83 9.06 -3.53
CA TRP A 121 -21.30 9.10 -3.41
C TRP A 121 -21.99 7.92 -4.12
N ASP A 122 -21.32 7.27 -5.07
CA ASP A 122 -21.86 6.16 -5.86
C ASP A 122 -21.50 4.83 -5.19
N THR A 123 -22.39 4.35 -4.31
CA THR A 123 -22.23 3.07 -3.60
C THR A 123 -22.38 1.86 -4.52
N THR A 124 -22.90 2.03 -5.74
CA THR A 124 -23.01 0.98 -6.76
C THR A 124 -21.74 0.81 -7.58
N ASN A 125 -20.80 1.75 -7.45
CA ASN A 125 -19.53 1.70 -8.15
C ASN A 125 -18.73 0.45 -7.75
N PRO A 126 -18.19 -0.34 -8.70
CA PRO A 126 -17.40 -1.53 -8.36
C PRO A 126 -16.15 -1.20 -7.53
N HIS A 127 -15.69 0.05 -7.54
CA HIS A 127 -14.54 0.52 -6.78
C HIS A 127 -14.88 1.15 -5.42
N PHE A 128 -16.15 1.25 -5.05
CA PHE A 128 -16.59 1.95 -3.84
C PHE A 128 -15.84 1.47 -2.59
N ASN A 129 -15.74 0.15 -2.39
CA ASN A 129 -15.06 -0.44 -1.22
C ASN A 129 -13.56 -0.07 -1.16
N LYS A 130 -12.87 -0.02 -2.31
CA LYS A 130 -11.46 0.38 -2.38
C LYS A 130 -11.31 1.86 -1.96
N ARG A 131 -12.21 2.73 -2.41
CA ARG A 131 -12.22 4.16 -2.07
C ARG A 131 -12.51 4.39 -0.58
N VAL A 132 -13.45 3.65 0.00
CA VAL A 132 -13.72 3.68 1.45
C VAL A 132 -12.51 3.21 2.25
N LYS A 133 -11.78 2.19 1.79
CA LYS A 133 -10.54 1.74 2.44
C LYS A 133 -9.46 2.84 2.45
N ILE A 134 -9.27 3.55 1.33
CA ILE A 134 -8.34 4.70 1.27
C ILE A 134 -8.75 5.77 2.28
N LEU A 135 -10.05 6.12 2.32
CA LEU A 135 -10.56 7.12 3.27
C LEU A 135 -10.32 6.69 4.73
N GLY A 136 -10.59 5.43 5.05
CA GLY A 136 -10.37 4.88 6.39
C GLY A 136 -8.90 4.89 6.82
N ASN A 137 -7.96 4.73 5.89
CA ASN A 137 -6.54 4.79 6.19
C ASN A 137 -6.06 6.22 6.46
N MET A 138 -6.64 7.21 5.78
CA MET A 138 -6.30 8.63 5.94
C MET A 138 -6.91 9.27 7.20
N ALA A 139 -7.99 8.70 7.71
CA ALA A 139 -8.71 9.22 8.88
C ALA A 139 -8.15 8.72 10.23
N LYS A 140 -7.20 7.78 10.20
CA LYS A 140 -6.49 7.26 11.37
C LYS A 140 -5.26 8.09 11.67
#